data_AF-A0A6J8BD54-F1
#
_entry.id   AF-A0A6J8BD54-F1
#
_cell.length_a   1.000
_cell.length_b   1.000
_cell.length_c   1.000
_cell.angle_alpha   90.00
_cell.angle_beta   90.00
_cell.angle_gamma   90.00
#
_symmetry.space_group_name_H-M   'P 1'
#
loop_
_entity.id
_entity.type
_entity.pdbx_description
1 polymer ?
#
loop_
_entity_poly.entity_id
_entity_poly.type
_entity_poly.pdbx_seq_one_letter_code
_entity_poly.pdbx_strand_id
1 'polypeptide(L)'
;MALVLSWLVMLVTVHDICASLCTTTNKEKVGRIVFGEASGESTNVQLEVAFTIVNRINHVGFPNSLDGVVDQTYKSGGKTYHHYNTLDYFSHDLRWKASKAPGAKEHAAYISAITQAEHALCATKSDPMSCGPVNFCATNPCASTNSNKYWCVTEKKQIGSYWFTCIKKKTGRC
;
A
#
# COMPACT_ATOMS: atom_id res chain seq x y z
N MET A 1 15.96 1.72 -42.83
CA MET A 1 16.30 1.58 -41.40
C MET A 1 15.34 2.43 -40.59
N ALA A 2 14.36 1.85 -39.91
CA ALA A 2 13.48 2.57 -39.00
C ALA A 2 12.99 1.59 -37.92
N LEU A 3 13.72 1.52 -36.81
CA LEU A 3 13.36 0.75 -35.62
C LEU A 3 14.10 1.33 -34.41
N VAL A 4 13.70 2.52 -33.92
CA VAL A 4 13.96 2.91 -32.52
C VAL A 4 12.95 3.97 -32.10
N LEU A 5 11.76 3.59 -31.65
CA LEU A 5 10.84 4.51 -30.95
C LEU A 5 9.81 3.69 -30.16
N SER A 6 10.27 2.92 -29.17
CA SER A 6 9.35 2.22 -28.26
C SER A 6 9.91 2.04 -26.84
N TRP A 7 10.71 3.01 -26.37
CA TRP A 7 11.20 3.03 -24.99
C TRP A 7 10.90 4.34 -24.24
N LEU A 8 10.48 5.41 -24.94
CA LEU A 8 10.20 6.71 -24.29
C LEU A 8 8.79 6.80 -23.69
N VAL A 9 7.82 6.01 -24.18
CA VAL A 9 6.42 6.13 -23.76
C VAL A 9 6.15 5.52 -22.38
N MET A 10 7.00 4.60 -21.92
CA MET A 10 6.83 3.92 -20.62
C MET A 10 7.43 4.69 -19.43
N LEU A 11 8.34 5.64 -19.68
CA LEU A 11 9.00 6.40 -18.60
C LEU A 11 8.19 7.63 -18.17
N VAL A 12 7.40 8.20 -19.07
CA VAL A 12 6.63 9.44 -18.83
C VAL A 12 5.42 9.19 -17.91
N THR A 13 4.80 8.01 -17.97
CA THR A 13 3.56 7.74 -17.24
C THR A 13 3.75 7.53 -15.73
N VAL A 14 4.91 7.04 -15.28
CA VAL A 14 5.16 6.79 -13.85
C VAL A 14 5.55 8.07 -13.10
N HIS A 15 6.26 9.00 -13.77
CA HIS A 15 6.66 10.27 -13.15
C HIS A 15 5.46 11.19 -12.89
N ASP A 16 4.49 11.27 -13.80
CA ASP A 16 3.34 12.17 -13.68
C ASP A 16 2.34 11.73 -12.59
N ILE A 17 2.16 10.41 -12.42
CA ILE A 17 1.28 9.88 -11.36
C ILE A 17 1.91 10.12 -9.98
N CYS A 18 3.21 9.84 -9.80
CA CYS A 18 3.91 10.11 -8.54
C CYS A 18 3.92 11.60 -8.17
N ALA A 19 4.09 12.50 -9.14
CA ALA A 19 4.02 13.94 -8.89
C ALA A 19 2.63 14.38 -8.36
N SER A 20 1.55 13.80 -8.89
CA SER A 20 0.18 14.07 -8.39
C SER A 20 -0.11 13.45 -7.02
N LEU A 21 0.55 12.33 -6.70
CA LEU A 21 0.38 11.62 -5.43
C LEU A 21 1.18 12.27 -4.29
N CYS A 22 2.29 12.94 -4.58
CA CYS A 22 3.19 13.57 -3.61
C CYS A 22 2.64 14.89 -3.03
N THR A 23 1.49 14.86 -2.37
CA THR A 23 0.91 16.01 -1.65
C THR A 23 0.90 15.78 -0.14
N THR A 24 0.91 16.84 0.66
CA THR A 24 0.82 16.74 2.13
C THR A 24 -0.42 15.95 2.56
N THR A 25 -1.57 16.18 1.92
CA THR A 25 -2.81 15.47 2.21
C THR A 25 -2.71 13.97 1.94
N ASN A 26 -2.09 13.59 0.82
CA ASN A 26 -1.92 12.18 0.47
C ASN A 26 -0.91 11.49 1.38
N LYS A 27 0.18 12.17 1.74
CA LYS A 27 1.16 11.71 2.74
C LYS A 27 0.48 11.43 4.08
N GLU A 28 -0.41 12.31 4.54
CA GLU A 28 -1.21 12.10 5.75
C GLU A 28 -2.17 10.92 5.63
N LYS A 29 -2.86 10.79 4.49
CA LYS A 29 -3.80 9.70 4.25
C LYS A 29 -3.09 8.34 4.26
N VAL A 30 -2.00 8.20 3.50
CA VAL A 30 -1.19 6.96 3.46
C VAL A 30 -0.46 6.74 4.78
N GLY A 31 0.05 7.79 5.41
CA GLY A 31 0.71 7.72 6.71
C GLY A 31 -0.21 7.19 7.81
N ARG A 32 -1.51 7.53 7.80
CA ARG A 32 -2.50 6.94 8.71
C ARG A 32 -2.63 5.43 8.52
N ILE A 33 -2.60 4.96 7.27
CA ILE A 33 -2.63 3.53 6.97
C ILE A 33 -1.36 2.84 7.46
N VAL A 34 -0.20 3.38 7.12
CA VAL A 34 1.10 2.83 7.56
C VAL A 34 1.20 2.80 9.09
N PHE A 35 0.73 3.85 9.78
CA PHE A 35 0.68 3.88 11.23
C PHE A 35 -0.26 2.81 11.80
N GLY A 36 -1.47 2.68 11.26
CA GLY A 36 -2.45 1.71 11.74
C GLY A 36 -2.04 0.25 11.51
N GLU A 37 -1.47 -0.02 10.34
CA GLU A 37 -1.16 -1.39 9.91
C GLU A 37 0.26 -1.82 10.36
N ALA A 38 1.22 -0.90 10.45
CA ALA A 38 2.63 -1.25 10.64
C ALA A 38 3.37 -0.41 11.69
N SER A 39 2.67 0.29 12.60
CA SER A 39 3.35 0.91 13.75
C SER A 39 4.06 -0.16 14.59
N GLY A 40 5.34 0.05 14.90
CA GLY A 40 6.17 -0.90 15.65
C GLY A 40 6.96 -1.86 14.77
N GLU A 41 6.66 -1.92 13.46
CA GLU A 41 7.49 -2.63 12.49
C GLU A 41 8.68 -1.79 12.04
N SER A 42 9.67 -2.45 11.43
CA SER A 42 10.82 -1.77 10.80
C SER A 42 10.38 -0.80 9.69
N THR A 43 11.21 0.20 9.39
CA THR A 43 10.92 1.17 8.32
C THR A 43 10.76 0.51 6.96
N ASN A 44 11.42 -0.62 6.69
CA ASN A 44 11.25 -1.35 5.43
C ASN A 44 9.85 -1.97 5.29
N VAL A 45 9.28 -2.49 6.39
CA VAL A 45 7.91 -3.03 6.37
C VAL A 45 6.90 -1.90 6.18
N GLN A 46 7.09 -0.79 6.89
CA GLN A 46 6.25 0.40 6.74
C GLN A 46 6.30 0.96 5.32
N LEU A 47 7.48 0.98 4.70
CA LEU A 47 7.67 1.38 3.30
C LEU A 47 6.93 0.44 2.35
N GLU A 48 7.03 -0.87 2.56
CA GLU A 48 6.34 -1.87 1.74
C GLU A 48 4.81 -1.74 1.84
N VAL A 49 4.27 -1.52 3.04
CA VAL A 49 2.83 -1.23 3.23
C VAL A 49 2.42 0.02 2.42
N ALA A 50 3.22 1.09 2.45
CA ALA A 50 2.96 2.29 1.66
C ALA A 50 3.00 1.99 0.14
N PHE A 51 3.97 1.21 -0.33
CA PHE A 51 4.06 0.78 -1.73
C PHE A 51 2.88 -0.06 -2.16
N THR A 52 2.29 -0.89 -1.28
CA THR A 52 1.07 -1.65 -1.66
C THR A 52 -0.09 -0.74 -2.08
N ILE A 53 -0.18 0.48 -1.54
CA ILE A 53 -1.19 1.47 -1.97
C ILE A 53 -0.85 2.01 -3.36
N VAL A 54 0.41 2.41 -3.58
CA VAL A 54 0.88 2.91 -4.90
C VAL A 54 0.72 1.83 -5.98
N ASN A 55 1.08 0.59 -5.65
CA ASN A 55 0.97 -0.56 -6.55
C ASN A 55 -0.49 -0.90 -6.86
N ARG A 56 -1.40 -0.80 -5.88
CA ARG A 56 -2.85 -0.95 -6.13
C ARG A 56 -3.36 0.11 -7.09
N ILE A 57 -3.01 1.38 -6.93
CA ILE A 57 -3.42 2.46 -7.84
C ILE A 57 -3.02 2.13 -9.28
N ASN A 58 -1.84 1.54 -9.47
CA ASN A 58 -1.30 1.18 -10.78
C ASN A 58 -1.74 -0.19 -11.31
N HIS A 59 -2.45 -1.00 -10.50
CA HIS A 59 -2.81 -2.37 -10.86
C HIS A 59 -4.27 -2.45 -11.34
N VAL A 60 -4.47 -3.04 -12.52
CA VAL A 60 -5.78 -3.13 -13.22
C VAL A 60 -6.91 -3.80 -12.44
N GLY A 61 -6.59 -4.53 -11.38
CA GLY A 61 -7.54 -5.20 -10.50
C GLY A 61 -8.06 -4.36 -9.32
N PHE A 62 -7.58 -3.12 -9.17
CA PHE A 62 -7.94 -2.21 -8.09
C PHE A 62 -8.38 -0.85 -8.63
N PRO A 63 -9.02 0.00 -7.80
CA PRO A 63 -9.29 1.37 -8.16
C PRO A 63 -8.01 2.14 -8.53
N ASN A 64 -8.11 3.04 -9.50
CA ASN A 64 -6.98 3.79 -10.07
C ASN A 64 -6.79 5.18 -9.43
N SER A 65 -7.28 5.38 -8.20
CA SER A 65 -7.11 6.61 -7.44
C SER A 65 -6.79 6.30 -5.99
N LEU A 66 -6.12 7.23 -5.30
CA LEU A 66 -5.75 7.05 -3.90
C LEU A 66 -7.00 6.82 -3.01
N ASP A 67 -8.03 7.66 -3.18
CA ASP A 67 -9.28 7.53 -2.44
C ASP A 67 -9.98 6.20 -2.75
N GLY A 68 -9.99 5.80 -4.02
CA GLY A 68 -10.55 4.52 -4.42
C GLY A 68 -9.87 3.33 -3.74
N VAL A 69 -8.54 3.37 -3.58
CA VAL A 69 -7.77 2.30 -2.93
C VAL A 69 -7.88 2.34 -1.41
N VAL A 70 -7.73 3.52 -0.80
CA VAL A 70 -7.73 3.67 0.66
C VAL A 70 -9.13 3.47 1.23
N ASP A 71 -10.15 4.03 0.59
CA ASP A 71 -11.53 3.97 1.03
C ASP A 71 -12.27 2.76 0.43
N GLN A 72 -11.53 1.81 -0.17
CA GLN A 72 -12.10 0.56 -0.70
C GLN A 72 -12.74 -0.23 0.44
N THR A 73 -13.99 -0.67 0.23
CA THR A 73 -14.73 -1.48 1.21
C THR A 73 -15.18 -2.82 0.64
N TYR A 74 -15.41 -3.78 1.53
CA TYR A 74 -16.01 -5.08 1.23
C TYR A 74 -17.13 -5.41 2.22
N LYS A 75 -18.03 -6.31 1.83
CA LYS A 75 -19.12 -6.78 2.70
C LYS A 75 -18.77 -8.14 3.29
N SER A 76 -18.94 -8.29 4.60
CA SER A 76 -18.81 -9.57 5.31
C SER A 76 -19.85 -9.63 6.44
N GLY A 77 -20.58 -10.74 6.57
CA GLY A 77 -21.57 -10.91 7.63
C GLY A 77 -22.64 -9.80 7.69
N GLY A 78 -23.04 -9.23 6.55
CA GLY A 78 -24.02 -8.14 6.48
C GLY A 78 -23.49 -6.74 6.85
N LYS A 79 -22.20 -6.62 7.17
CA LYS A 79 -21.53 -5.35 7.50
C LYS A 79 -20.53 -4.95 6.40
N THR A 80 -20.26 -3.65 6.31
CA THR A 80 -19.25 -3.08 5.41
C THR A 80 -17.98 -2.81 6.20
N TYR A 81 -16.83 -3.21 5.65
CA TYR A 81 -15.51 -3.04 6.25
C TYR A 81 -14.57 -2.42 5.24
N HIS A 82 -13.63 -1.59 5.69
CA HIS A 82 -12.55 -1.09 4.85
C HIS A 82 -11.50 -2.19 4.63
N HIS A 83 -10.82 -2.14 3.49
CA HIS A 83 -9.67 -3.02 3.25
C HIS A 83 -8.52 -2.78 4.24
N TYR A 84 -8.42 -1.56 4.75
CA TYR A 84 -7.51 -1.20 5.84
C TYR A 84 -8.33 -1.06 7.12
N ASN A 85 -8.21 -2.06 8.00
CA ASN A 85 -9.01 -2.15 9.22
C ASN A 85 -8.82 -0.93 10.13
N THR A 86 -7.68 -0.21 10.00
CA THR A 86 -7.44 1.03 10.75
C THR A 86 -8.54 2.09 10.58
N LEU A 87 -9.28 2.07 9.47
CA LEU A 87 -10.35 3.03 9.18
C LEU A 87 -11.71 2.66 9.80
N ASP A 88 -11.87 1.42 10.30
CA ASP A 88 -13.16 0.93 10.83
C ASP A 88 -13.34 1.19 12.33
N TYR A 89 -12.30 1.59 13.06
CA TYR A 89 -12.33 1.71 14.52
C TYR A 89 -12.09 3.14 14.99
N PHE A 90 -13.08 3.72 15.69
CA PHE A 90 -12.98 5.04 16.30
C PHE A 90 -11.77 5.20 17.25
N SER A 91 -11.39 4.13 17.96
CA SER A 91 -10.20 4.14 18.81
C SER A 91 -8.90 4.36 18.03
N HIS A 92 -8.83 3.89 16.78
CA HIS A 92 -7.67 4.09 15.92
C HIS A 92 -7.60 5.53 15.42
N ASP A 93 -8.75 6.19 15.19
CA ASP A 93 -8.81 7.61 14.84
C ASP A 93 -8.31 8.49 15.97
N LEU A 94 -8.71 8.18 17.21
CA LEU A 94 -8.19 8.86 18.39
C LEU A 94 -6.69 8.66 18.56
N ARG A 95 -6.20 7.43 18.37
CA ARG A 95 -4.77 7.09 18.45
C ARG A 95 -3.96 7.85 17.40
N TRP A 96 -4.41 7.86 16.15
CA TRP A 96 -3.80 8.63 15.05
C TRP A 96 -3.80 10.13 15.32
N LYS A 97 -4.91 10.69 15.81
CA LYS A 97 -4.99 12.12 16.14
C LYS A 97 -4.05 12.48 17.28
N ALA A 98 -3.98 11.65 18.32
CA ALA A 98 -3.14 11.88 19.48
C ALA A 98 -1.64 11.79 19.16
N SER A 99 -1.24 10.90 18.24
CA SER A 99 0.18 10.72 17.88
C SER A 99 0.78 11.93 17.15
N LYS A 100 -0.02 12.83 16.58
CA LYS A 100 0.47 14.03 15.89
C LYS A 100 1.11 15.07 16.81
N ALA A 101 0.73 15.10 18.09
CA ALA A 101 1.21 16.09 19.02
C ALA A 101 2.70 15.83 19.40
N PRO A 102 3.57 16.85 19.34
CA PRO A 102 4.93 16.73 19.86
C PRO A 102 4.93 16.27 21.32
N GLY A 103 5.77 15.29 21.64
CA GLY A 103 5.83 14.69 22.97
C GLY A 103 4.76 13.62 23.25
N ALA A 104 3.83 13.36 22.33
CA ALA A 104 2.94 12.22 22.44
C ALA A 104 3.72 10.90 22.43
N LYS A 105 3.23 9.91 23.20
CA LYS A 105 3.85 8.59 23.34
C LYS A 105 4.20 7.94 21.99
N GLU A 106 3.34 8.13 20.99
CA GLU A 106 3.49 7.50 19.67
C GLU A 106 3.92 8.49 18.58
N HIS A 107 4.42 9.67 18.95
CA HIS A 107 4.83 10.70 17.98
C HIS A 107 5.93 10.21 17.03
N ALA A 108 6.90 9.46 17.53
CA ALA A 108 7.95 8.87 16.69
C ALA A 108 7.38 7.89 15.64
N ALA A 109 6.36 7.09 16.00
CA ALA A 109 5.69 6.19 15.07
C ALA A 109 4.90 6.96 14.01
N TYR A 110 4.26 8.07 14.38
CA TYR A 110 3.61 8.99 13.45
C TYR A 110 4.62 9.55 12.42
N ILE A 111 5.74 10.10 12.89
CA ILE A 111 6.79 10.64 12.00
C ILE A 111 7.33 9.57 11.06
N SER A 112 7.61 8.36 11.58
CA SER A 112 8.09 7.24 10.79
C SER A 112 7.12 6.85 9.67
N ALA A 113 5.84 6.75 9.99
CA ALA A 113 4.79 6.41 9.03
C ALA A 113 4.62 7.48 7.95
N ILE A 114 4.61 8.76 8.32
CA ILE A 114 4.58 9.88 7.34
C ILE A 114 5.81 9.85 6.44
N THR A 115 6.98 9.56 6.99
CA THR A 115 8.23 9.48 6.22
C THR A 115 8.19 8.34 5.20
N GLN A 116 7.68 7.17 5.58
CA GLN A 116 7.56 6.05 4.63
C GLN A 116 6.47 6.29 3.57
N ALA A 117 5.37 6.92 3.95
CA ALA A 117 4.36 7.37 3.00
C ALA A 117 4.93 8.35 1.98
N GLU A 118 5.73 9.31 2.42
CA GLU A 118 6.46 10.24 1.55
C GLU A 118 7.43 9.51 0.62
N HIS A 119 8.21 8.55 1.14
CA HIS A 119 9.14 7.79 0.32
C HIS A 119 8.46 7.05 -0.84
N ALA A 120 7.30 6.42 -0.57
CA ALA A 120 6.54 5.73 -1.60
C ALA A 120 5.85 6.69 -2.58
N LEU A 121 5.11 7.69 -2.07
CA LEU A 121 4.30 8.58 -2.91
C LEU A 121 5.13 9.54 -3.77
N CYS A 122 6.27 10.00 -3.24
CA CYS A 122 7.17 10.92 -3.92
C CYS A 122 8.31 10.21 -4.66
N ALA A 123 8.29 8.87 -4.70
CA ALA A 123 9.31 8.04 -5.35
C ALA A 123 10.75 8.37 -4.91
N THR A 124 10.96 8.73 -3.64
CA THR A 124 12.31 9.04 -3.11
C THR A 124 13.03 7.80 -2.58
N LYS A 125 12.34 6.66 -2.50
CA LYS A 125 12.92 5.32 -2.37
C LYS A 125 12.29 4.38 -3.38
N SER A 126 12.97 3.29 -3.67
CA SER A 126 12.45 2.21 -4.50
C SER A 126 11.59 1.25 -3.69
N ASP A 127 10.62 0.64 -4.36
CA ASP A 127 9.83 -0.49 -3.85
C ASP A 127 10.77 -1.63 -3.39
N PRO A 128 10.69 -2.10 -2.13
CA PRO A 128 11.51 -3.23 -1.67
C PRO A 128 11.16 -4.58 -2.32
N MET A 129 10.02 -4.67 -3.03
CA MET A 129 9.64 -5.79 -3.87
C MET A 129 9.45 -5.36 -5.34
N SER A 130 10.38 -5.79 -6.21
CA SER A 130 10.39 -5.42 -7.62
C SER A 130 9.13 -5.83 -8.41
N CYS A 131 8.37 -6.80 -7.94
CA CYS A 131 7.13 -7.24 -8.57
C CYS A 131 5.91 -6.36 -8.23
N GLY A 132 6.05 -5.38 -7.33
CA GLY A 132 4.99 -4.44 -6.94
C GLY A 132 3.85 -5.13 -6.19
N PRO A 133 4.04 -5.55 -4.93
CA PRO A 133 3.04 -6.30 -4.20
C PRO A 133 1.81 -5.43 -3.94
N VAL A 134 0.65 -6.08 -4.00
CA VAL A 134 -0.66 -5.43 -3.85
C VAL A 134 -1.46 -6.01 -2.68
N ASN A 135 -0.96 -7.05 -2.03
CA ASN A 135 -1.56 -7.63 -0.84
C ASN A 135 -0.50 -7.88 0.21
N PHE A 136 -0.90 -7.78 1.47
CA PHE A 136 -0.08 -8.15 2.60
C PHE A 136 -0.91 -8.74 3.74
N CYS A 137 -0.23 -9.37 4.69
CA CYS A 137 -0.86 -9.97 5.86
C CYS A 137 0.12 -10.26 6.99
N ALA A 138 -0.29 -10.06 8.24
CA ALA A 138 0.52 -10.38 9.41
C ALA A 138 0.61 -11.89 9.71
N THR A 139 -0.22 -12.71 9.07
CA THR A 139 -0.25 -14.17 9.25
C THR A 139 -0.14 -14.90 7.92
N ASN A 140 0.42 -16.11 7.95
CA ASN A 140 0.50 -17.01 6.80
C ASN A 140 0.17 -18.45 7.25
N PRO A 141 -0.82 -19.12 6.64
CA PRO A 141 -1.65 -18.63 5.54
C PRO A 141 -2.67 -17.59 5.98
N CYS A 142 -2.98 -16.67 5.08
CA CYS A 142 -4.17 -15.85 5.21
C CYS A 142 -4.80 -15.59 3.84
N ALA A 143 -6.11 -15.31 3.82
CA ALA A 143 -6.88 -15.27 2.58
C ALA A 143 -6.37 -14.22 1.57
N SER A 144 -5.88 -13.06 2.03
CA SER A 144 -5.37 -11.99 1.15
C SER A 144 -4.09 -12.37 0.40
N THR A 145 -3.32 -13.35 0.91
CA THR A 145 -2.04 -13.77 0.33
C THR A 145 -2.14 -15.08 -0.43
N ASN A 146 -3.35 -15.55 -0.72
CA ASN A 146 -3.60 -16.79 -1.47
C ASN A 146 -4.11 -16.52 -2.88
N SER A 147 -3.75 -17.39 -3.82
CA SER A 147 -4.40 -17.43 -5.14
C SER A 147 -5.89 -17.72 -5.00
N ASN A 148 -6.71 -17.14 -5.87
CA ASN A 148 -8.15 -17.40 -5.87
C ASN A 148 -8.70 -17.56 -7.28
N LYS A 149 -10.02 -17.41 -7.46
CA LYS A 149 -10.66 -17.58 -8.77
C LYS A 149 -10.41 -16.41 -9.74
N TYR A 150 -9.92 -15.28 -9.25
CA TYR A 150 -9.69 -14.05 -10.03
C TYR A 150 -8.21 -13.78 -10.31
N TRP A 151 -7.31 -14.18 -9.40
CA TRP A 151 -5.87 -13.93 -9.54
C TRP A 151 -5.01 -15.08 -9.02
N CYS A 152 -3.78 -15.15 -9.54
CA CYS A 152 -2.72 -16.04 -9.08
C CYS A 152 -1.64 -15.24 -8.37
N VAL A 153 -1.23 -15.70 -7.19
CA VAL A 153 0.00 -15.22 -6.53
C VAL A 153 1.18 -15.69 -7.36
N THR A 154 2.02 -14.76 -7.80
CA THR A 154 3.24 -15.04 -8.58
C THR A 154 4.49 -15.01 -7.72
N GLU A 155 4.46 -14.20 -6.66
CA GLU A 155 5.55 -14.08 -5.70
C GLU A 155 4.94 -13.85 -4.31
N LYS A 156 5.56 -14.46 -3.31
CA LYS A 156 5.23 -14.29 -1.90
C LYS A 156 6.54 -14.14 -1.13
N LYS A 157 6.68 -13.06 -0.37
CA LYS A 157 7.89 -12.75 0.40
C LYS A 157 7.53 -12.28 1.79
N GLN A 158 8.27 -12.74 2.79
CA GLN A 158 8.15 -12.23 4.15
C GLN A 158 9.10 -11.05 4.34
N ILE A 159 8.59 -9.94 4.86
CA ILE A 159 9.36 -8.76 5.24
C ILE A 159 8.89 -8.39 6.65
N GLY A 160 9.78 -8.47 7.63
CA GLY A 160 9.40 -8.38 9.05
C GLY A 160 8.36 -9.43 9.45
N SER A 161 7.33 -9.00 10.18
CA SER A 161 6.22 -9.89 10.57
C SER A 161 5.19 -10.14 9.44
N TYR A 162 5.31 -9.43 8.31
CA TYR A 162 4.32 -9.43 7.24
C TYR A 162 4.70 -10.29 6.04
N TRP A 163 3.70 -10.90 5.41
CA TRP A 163 3.80 -11.58 4.12
C TRP A 163 3.19 -10.72 3.03
N PHE A 164 3.98 -10.35 2.04
CA PHE A 164 3.58 -9.55 0.89
C PHE A 164 3.46 -10.44 -0.35
N THR A 165 2.47 -10.16 -1.21
CA THR A 165 2.27 -10.92 -2.45
C THR A 165 2.04 -10.05 -3.67
N CYS A 166 2.68 -10.47 -4.75
CA CYS A 166 2.43 -10.00 -6.10
C CYS A 166 1.45 -10.95 -6.78
N ILE A 167 0.57 -10.40 -7.61
CA ILE A 167 -0.48 -11.16 -8.27
C ILE A 167 -0.50 -10.90 -9.77
N LYS A 168 -1.08 -11.83 -10.51
CA LYS A 168 -1.50 -11.63 -11.90
C LYS A 168 -2.94 -12.07 -12.09
N LYS A 169 -3.63 -11.47 -13.07
CA LYS A 169 -4.95 -11.94 -13.50
C LYS A 169 -4.88 -13.42 -13.87
N LYS A 170 -5.84 -14.21 -13.39
CA LYS A 170 -5.91 -15.63 -13.69
C LYS A 170 -6.39 -15.83 -15.13
N THR A 171 -5.56 -16.47 -15.96
CA THR A 171 -5.88 -16.87 -17.35
C THR A 171 -5.92 -18.39 -17.53
N GLY A 172 -5.72 -19.15 -16.45
CA GLY A 172 -5.65 -20.62 -16.45
C GLY A 172 -5.47 -21.17 -15.02
N ARG A 173 -4.73 -22.27 -14.86
CA ARG A 173 -4.29 -22.69 -13.52
C ARG A 173 -3.23 -21.73 -13.00
N CYS A 174 -3.33 -21.46 -11.69
CA CYS A 174 -2.18 -21.10 -10.87
C CYS A 174 -1.50 -22.43 -10.53
#